data_AF-A0A0Q9M4Q8-F1
#
_entry.id   AF-A0A0Q9M4Q8-F1
#
_cell.length_a   1.000
_cell.length_b   1.000
_cell.length_c   1.000
_cell.angle_alpha   90.00
_cell.angle_beta   90.00
_cell.angle_gamma   90.00
#
_symmetry.space_group_name_H-M   'P 1'
#
loop_
_entity.id
_entity.type
_entity.pdbx_description
1 polymer ?
#
loop_
_entity_poly.entity_id
_entity_poly.type
_entity_poly.pdbx_seq_one_letter_code
_entity_poly.pdbx_strand_id
1 'polypeptide(L)'
;MATKIKQVQKTVSGEIDVFVGATDFKSQVLLDTECGGAIENNLSIIPDGAVITLRRGTIARKVTVKQEGSGECVANFMFVSKVLAETFQFKPNTRFVGTYNPANKTLTLRRKRVTVRNVVVTSSSKVRIESVAIGDGLAISMGNYLIGGELLTLKHSTTRLRLRYVRIGDLFNNDFRLNPLNIRRLGLNAGKTYKVAYNQCTREITFLT
;
A
#
# COMPACT_ATOMS: atom_id res chain seq x y z
N MET A 1 -5.72 41.46 -26.16
CA MET A 1 -5.76 41.04 -24.74
C MET A 1 -5.81 39.52 -24.68
N ALA A 2 -4.74 38.88 -24.21
CA ALA A 2 -4.69 37.42 -24.14
C ALA A 2 -5.43 36.94 -22.88
N THR A 3 -6.50 36.18 -23.08
CA THR A 3 -7.26 35.52 -22.02
C THR A 3 -6.32 34.54 -21.30
N LYS A 4 -5.85 34.91 -20.10
CA LYS A 4 -5.19 33.96 -19.19
C LYS A 4 -6.23 32.90 -18.80
N ILE A 5 -6.18 31.76 -19.47
CA ILE A 5 -6.87 30.55 -19.02
C ILE A 5 -6.29 30.24 -17.63
N LYS A 6 -7.06 30.50 -16.57
CA LYS A 6 -6.73 29.99 -15.24
C LYS A 6 -6.75 28.47 -15.35
N GLN A 7 -5.58 27.86 -15.47
CA GLN A 7 -5.43 26.43 -15.23
C GLN A 7 -6.00 26.17 -13.83
N VAL A 8 -7.17 25.55 -13.77
CA VAL A 8 -7.77 25.11 -12.52
C VAL A 8 -6.80 24.07 -11.96
N GLN A 9 -6.05 24.44 -10.93
CA GLN A 9 -5.15 23.54 -10.21
C GLN A 9 -6.01 22.48 -9.50
N LYS A 10 -6.27 21.39 -10.22
CA LYS A 10 -7.13 20.31 -9.77
C LYS A 10 -6.47 19.60 -8.58
N THR A 11 -7.24 19.37 -7.53
CA THR A 11 -6.84 18.48 -6.43
C THR A 11 -6.65 17.07 -7.00
N VAL A 12 -5.53 16.45 -6.65
CA VAL A 12 -5.17 15.10 -7.11
C VAL A 12 -5.01 14.15 -5.92
N SER A 13 -5.18 12.85 -6.16
CA SER A 13 -5.02 11.83 -5.12
C SER A 13 -4.33 10.57 -5.65
N GLY A 14 -3.73 9.80 -4.74
CA GLY A 14 -3.11 8.51 -5.02
C GLY A 14 -2.88 7.68 -3.77
N GLU A 15 -2.69 6.36 -3.95
CA GLU A 15 -2.21 5.48 -2.89
C GLU A 15 -0.72 5.69 -2.68
N ILE A 16 -0.30 5.81 -1.41
CA ILE A 16 1.11 5.89 -1.03
C ILE A 16 1.34 5.02 0.20
N ASP A 17 2.37 4.20 0.16
CA ASP A 17 2.86 3.46 1.32
C ASP A 17 3.92 4.28 2.07
N VAL A 18 3.71 4.47 3.37
CA VAL A 18 4.62 5.26 4.20
C VAL A 18 5.59 4.33 4.91
N PHE A 19 6.87 4.53 4.62
CA PHE A 19 7.99 3.85 5.25
C PHE A 19 8.74 4.80 6.18
N VAL A 20 9.20 4.28 7.31
CA VAL A 20 9.95 5.05 8.30
C VAL A 20 11.40 4.60 8.23
N GLY A 21 12.27 5.51 7.79
CA GLY A 21 13.70 5.24 7.60
C GLY A 21 14.56 5.93 8.65
N ALA A 22 15.79 5.42 8.82
CA ALA A 22 16.87 6.14 9.49
C ALA A 22 17.47 7.14 8.48
N THR A 23 16.81 8.27 8.28
CA THR A 23 17.32 9.36 7.45
C THR A 23 17.58 10.59 8.30
N ASP A 24 18.69 11.27 8.07
CA ASP A 24 19.09 12.46 8.85
C ASP A 24 18.25 13.72 8.52
N PHE A 25 17.37 13.64 7.52
CA PHE A 25 16.53 14.75 7.10
C PHE A 25 15.31 14.94 8.01
N LYS A 26 15.38 15.91 8.92
CA LYS A 26 14.33 16.20 9.92
C LYS A 26 13.02 16.76 9.33
N SER A 27 13.08 17.36 8.13
CA SER A 27 11.96 18.07 7.49
C SER A 27 11.84 17.76 5.99
N GLN A 28 12.44 16.67 5.53
CA GLN A 28 12.31 16.20 4.15
C GLN A 28 11.50 14.91 4.12
N VAL A 29 10.76 14.71 3.04
CA VAL A 29 10.17 13.42 2.67
C VAL A 29 10.73 12.98 1.33
N LEU A 30 11.07 11.70 1.18
CA LEU A 30 11.33 11.12 -0.13
C LEU A 30 9.99 10.63 -0.67
N LEU A 31 9.67 10.95 -1.91
CA LEU A 31 8.41 10.60 -2.54
C LEU A 31 8.72 9.91 -3.86
N ASP A 32 8.23 8.69 -4.05
CA ASP A 32 8.21 8.01 -5.33
C ASP A 32 6.75 7.77 -5.73
N THR A 33 6.36 8.36 -6.86
CA THR A 33 4.99 8.31 -7.38
C THR A 33 4.92 7.84 -8.83
N GLU A 34 6.07 7.42 -9.39
CA GLU A 34 6.23 7.00 -10.79
C GLU A 34 6.71 5.55 -10.88
N CYS A 35 6.41 4.80 -9.83
CA CYS A 35 6.73 3.40 -9.68
C CYS A 35 6.03 2.54 -10.74
N GLY A 36 6.79 1.88 -11.64
CA GLY A 36 6.26 1.23 -12.85
C GLY A 36 5.26 0.09 -12.61
N GLY A 37 5.37 -0.62 -11.48
CA GLY A 37 4.43 -1.68 -11.08
C GLY A 37 3.34 -1.23 -10.10
N ALA A 38 3.29 0.06 -9.73
CA ALA A 38 2.30 0.58 -8.81
C ALA A 38 0.98 0.91 -9.51
N ILE A 39 -0.06 1.14 -8.70
CA ILE A 39 -1.28 1.76 -9.20
C ILE A 39 -0.98 3.20 -9.63
N GLU A 40 -1.55 3.59 -10.78
CA GLU A 40 -1.48 4.96 -11.27
C GLU A 40 -1.81 5.97 -10.17
N ASN A 41 -0.95 6.98 -10.09
CA ASN A 41 -1.00 7.99 -9.08
C ASN A 41 -0.80 9.36 -9.73
N ASN A 42 -1.60 10.33 -9.33
CA ASN A 42 -1.54 11.70 -9.86
C ASN A 42 -0.66 12.64 -9.02
N LEU A 43 0.10 12.11 -8.05
CA LEU A 43 0.92 12.89 -7.12
C LEU A 43 2.29 13.28 -7.69
N SER A 44 2.65 12.80 -8.90
CA SER A 44 3.83 13.26 -9.64
C SER A 44 3.77 14.75 -10.01
N ILE A 45 2.61 15.38 -9.90
CA ILE A 45 2.46 16.85 -10.03
C ILE A 45 3.22 17.63 -8.95
N ILE A 46 3.61 17.01 -7.84
CA ILE A 46 4.39 17.67 -6.79
C ILE A 46 5.85 17.77 -7.26
N PRO A 47 6.40 18.98 -7.50
CA PRO A 47 7.75 19.10 -8.03
C PRO A 47 8.83 18.64 -7.03
N ASP A 48 9.97 18.19 -7.55
CA ASP A 48 11.16 17.98 -6.73
C ASP A 48 11.60 19.29 -6.06
N GLY A 49 12.08 19.20 -4.82
CA GLY A 49 12.45 20.35 -3.99
C GLY A 49 11.26 21.20 -3.49
N ALA A 50 10.02 20.86 -3.82
CA ALA A 50 8.87 21.65 -3.42
C ALA A 50 8.68 21.64 -1.89
N VAL A 51 8.51 22.83 -1.32
CA VAL A 51 8.07 22.98 0.08
C VAL A 51 6.55 22.93 0.13
N ILE A 52 6.02 21.88 0.75
CA ILE A 52 4.58 21.64 0.89
C ILE A 52 4.18 21.57 2.37
N THR A 53 2.90 21.75 2.63
CA THR A 53 2.31 21.41 3.93
C THR A 53 1.91 19.95 3.92
N LEU A 54 2.61 19.11 4.69
CA LEU A 54 2.17 17.75 4.97
C LEU A 54 1.16 17.78 6.13
N ARG A 55 0.00 17.19 5.93
CA ARG A 55 -1.09 17.15 6.91
C ARG A 55 -1.57 15.73 7.17
N ARG A 56 -1.76 15.37 8.44
CA ARG A 56 -2.46 14.15 8.87
C ARG A 56 -3.29 14.46 10.11
N GLY A 57 -4.61 14.28 10.01
CA GLY A 57 -5.53 14.71 11.06
C GLY A 57 -5.39 16.22 11.32
N THR A 58 -5.17 16.59 12.58
CA THR A 58 -4.95 17.99 13.01
C THR A 58 -3.49 18.44 12.88
N ILE A 59 -2.55 17.53 12.63
CA ILE A 59 -1.12 17.82 12.59
C ILE A 59 -0.74 18.29 11.20
N ALA A 60 -0.03 19.42 11.12
CA ALA A 60 0.49 19.99 9.88
C ALA A 60 1.91 20.55 10.06
N ARG A 61 2.80 20.22 9.12
CA ARG A 61 4.18 20.72 9.07
C ARG A 61 4.58 21.03 7.64
N LYS A 62 5.41 22.05 7.46
CA LYS A 62 6.10 22.28 6.19
C LYS A 62 7.20 21.23 6.04
N VAL A 63 7.26 20.59 4.89
CA VAL A 63 8.31 19.64 4.52
C VAL A 63 8.79 19.94 3.11
N THR A 64 10.05 19.61 2.84
CA THR A 64 10.61 19.61 1.49
C THR A 64 10.38 18.22 0.88
N VAL A 65 9.82 18.16 -0.32
CA VAL A 65 9.72 16.92 -1.08
C VAL A 65 11.00 16.71 -1.85
N LYS A 66 11.55 15.51 -1.78
CA LYS A 66 12.57 15.02 -2.69
C LYS A 66 11.95 13.89 -3.49
N GLN A 67 11.88 14.04 -4.81
CA GLN A 67 11.42 12.96 -5.68
C GLN A 67 12.51 11.88 -5.72
N GLU A 68 12.11 10.63 -5.50
CA GLU A 68 12.96 9.47 -5.73
C GLU A 68 12.61 8.90 -7.10
N GLY A 69 13.63 8.63 -7.93
CA GLY A 69 13.46 8.35 -9.35
C GLY A 69 12.74 7.03 -9.64
N SER A 70 12.31 6.88 -10.88
CA SER A 70 11.61 5.70 -11.42
C SER A 70 12.45 4.42 -11.32
N GLY A 71 12.21 3.62 -10.29
CA GLY A 71 12.79 2.28 -10.12
C GLY A 71 11.78 1.17 -10.39
N GLU A 72 12.27 -0.07 -10.49
CA GLU A 72 11.41 -1.25 -10.45
C GLU A 72 10.85 -1.42 -9.03
N CYS A 73 9.60 -1.02 -8.86
CA CYS A 73 8.86 -1.23 -7.63
C CYS A 73 7.39 -1.55 -7.94
N VAL A 74 6.64 -1.92 -6.91
CA VAL A 74 5.24 -2.39 -7.02
C VAL A 74 4.26 -1.54 -6.20
N ALA A 75 4.74 -0.45 -5.61
CA ALA A 75 3.91 0.53 -4.91
C ALA A 75 4.59 1.91 -4.86
N ASN A 76 3.80 2.96 -5.04
CA ASN A 76 4.22 4.33 -4.75
C ASN A 76 4.47 4.46 -3.25
N PHE A 77 5.51 5.17 -2.87
CA PHE A 77 5.90 5.25 -1.47
C PHE A 77 6.34 6.64 -1.05
N MET A 78 6.33 6.86 0.25
CA MET A 78 6.93 8.01 0.88
C MET A 78 7.80 7.54 2.03
N PHE A 79 9.10 7.82 1.96
CA PHE A 79 9.99 7.66 3.12
C PHE A 79 9.96 8.93 3.98
N VAL A 80 9.78 8.72 5.28
CA VAL A 80 9.84 9.77 6.29
C VAL A 80 10.90 9.44 7.33
N SER A 81 11.53 10.48 7.89
CA SER A 81 12.44 10.31 9.01
C SER A 81 11.70 9.90 10.29
N LYS A 82 12.43 9.34 11.26
CA LYS A 82 11.89 9.02 12.60
C LYS A 82 11.22 10.22 13.26
N VAL A 83 11.80 11.42 13.14
CA VAL A 83 11.26 12.66 13.72
C VAL A 83 9.88 13.01 13.12
N LEU A 84 9.72 12.90 11.80
CA LEU A 84 8.44 13.09 11.15
C LEU A 84 7.46 11.97 11.49
N ALA A 85 7.93 10.73 11.58
CA ALA A 85 7.12 9.58 11.97
C ALA A 85 6.54 9.74 13.38
N GLU A 86 7.34 10.20 14.34
CA GLU A 86 6.89 10.51 15.70
C GLU A 86 5.90 11.68 15.71
N THR A 87 6.25 12.77 15.04
CA THR A 87 5.41 13.99 14.96
C THR A 87 4.03 13.68 14.39
N PHE A 88 3.98 12.94 13.29
CA PHE A 88 2.73 12.60 12.61
C PHE A 88 2.12 11.28 13.08
N GLN A 89 2.74 10.58 14.03
CA GLN A 89 2.36 9.24 14.49
C GLN A 89 2.17 8.25 13.34
N PHE A 90 3.10 8.26 12.39
CA PHE A 90 3.15 7.25 11.35
C PHE A 90 3.58 5.91 11.95
N LYS A 91 2.78 4.88 11.71
CA LYS A 91 3.24 3.50 11.89
C LYS A 91 4.01 3.11 10.64
N PRO A 92 5.13 2.38 10.76
CA PRO A 92 5.85 1.89 9.60
C PRO A 92 4.95 0.99 8.75
N ASN A 93 5.25 0.91 7.45
CA ASN A 93 4.62 0.02 6.48
C ASN A 93 3.09 0.20 6.42
N THR A 94 2.62 1.45 6.42
CA THR A 94 1.19 1.77 6.43
C THR A 94 0.79 2.49 5.16
N ARG A 95 -0.31 2.04 4.54
CA ARG A 95 -0.88 2.71 3.37
C ARG A 95 -1.74 3.92 3.73
N PHE A 96 -1.61 4.95 2.91
CA PHE A 96 -2.44 6.14 2.92
C PHE A 96 -3.02 6.41 1.53
N VAL A 97 -4.11 7.16 1.51
CA VAL A 97 -4.49 8.00 0.36
C VAL A 97 -3.90 9.37 0.61
N GLY A 98 -2.98 9.79 -0.26
CA GLY A 98 -2.52 11.16 -0.34
C GLY A 98 -3.45 11.99 -1.21
N THR A 99 -3.82 13.17 -0.75
CA THR A 99 -4.60 14.15 -1.53
C THR A 99 -3.85 15.47 -1.53
N TYR A 100 -3.37 15.87 -2.70
CA TYR A 100 -2.61 17.09 -2.88
C TYR A 100 -3.50 18.19 -3.48
N ASN A 101 -3.55 19.32 -2.80
CA ASN A 101 -4.15 20.56 -3.30
C ASN A 101 -3.02 21.51 -3.74
N PRO A 102 -2.86 21.77 -5.05
CA PRO A 102 -1.78 22.64 -5.51
C PRO A 102 -1.99 24.12 -5.14
N ALA A 103 -3.24 24.57 -4.99
CA ALA A 103 -3.57 25.97 -4.71
C ALA A 103 -3.02 26.44 -3.35
N ASN A 104 -2.96 25.55 -2.36
CA ASN A 104 -2.38 25.82 -1.05
C ASN A 104 -1.18 24.92 -0.70
N LYS A 105 -0.64 24.20 -1.71
CA LYS A 105 0.48 23.28 -1.60
C LYS A 105 0.36 22.32 -0.40
N THR A 106 -0.82 21.73 -0.18
CA THR A 106 -1.07 20.84 0.96
C THR A 106 -1.26 19.40 0.51
N LEU A 107 -0.42 18.49 1.00
CA LEU A 107 -0.60 17.05 0.90
C LEU A 107 -1.26 16.53 2.19
N THR A 108 -2.51 16.10 2.08
CA THR A 108 -3.25 15.50 3.19
C THR A 108 -3.21 13.98 3.08
N LEU A 109 -2.76 13.31 4.14
CA LEU A 109 -2.73 11.86 4.24
C LEU A 109 -3.88 11.33 5.08
N ARG A 110 -4.65 10.40 4.51
CA ARG A 110 -5.69 9.65 5.21
C ARG A 110 -5.37 8.16 5.14
N ARG A 111 -5.37 7.47 6.28
CA ARG A 111 -5.00 6.05 6.33
C ARG A 111 -5.96 5.22 5.46
N LYS A 112 -5.42 4.45 4.52
CA LYS A 112 -6.18 3.48 3.72
C LYS A 112 -6.10 2.12 4.40
N ARG A 113 -7.08 1.83 5.26
CA ARG A 113 -7.06 0.61 6.07
C ARG A 113 -7.33 -0.66 5.25
N VAL A 114 -8.17 -0.52 4.22
CA VAL A 114 -8.63 -1.64 3.40
C VAL A 114 -8.23 -1.41 1.95
N THR A 115 -7.60 -2.42 1.36
CA THR A 115 -7.25 -2.46 -0.05
C THR A 115 -8.00 -3.60 -0.72
N VAL A 116 -8.53 -3.35 -1.92
CA VAL A 116 -9.27 -4.36 -2.69
C VAL A 116 -8.45 -4.74 -3.91
N ARG A 117 -8.27 -6.05 -4.15
CA ARG A 117 -7.55 -6.62 -5.28
C ARG A 117 -8.26 -7.85 -5.83
N ASN A 118 -7.98 -8.19 -7.07
CA ASN A 118 -8.35 -9.49 -7.64
C ASN A 118 -7.20 -10.46 -7.40
N VAL A 119 -7.53 -11.69 -7.01
CA VAL A 119 -6.57 -12.74 -6.65
C VAL A 119 -7.00 -14.05 -7.26
N VAL A 120 -6.10 -14.71 -7.97
CA VAL A 120 -6.28 -16.10 -8.41
C VAL A 120 -5.86 -17.02 -7.29
N VAL A 121 -6.77 -17.85 -6.79
CA VAL A 121 -6.45 -18.81 -5.73
C VAL A 121 -5.83 -20.06 -6.36
N THR A 122 -4.54 -20.29 -6.09
CA THR A 122 -3.80 -21.43 -6.60
C THR A 122 -3.69 -22.53 -5.54
N SER A 123 -3.96 -23.77 -5.93
CA SER A 123 -3.78 -24.94 -5.08
C SER A 123 -2.31 -25.39 -5.09
N SER A 124 -1.72 -25.64 -3.93
CA SER A 124 -0.37 -26.19 -3.82
C SER A 124 -0.23 -27.09 -2.61
N SER A 125 0.09 -28.37 -2.84
CA SER A 125 0.39 -29.34 -1.77
C SER A 125 1.71 -29.04 -1.04
N LYS A 126 2.59 -28.22 -1.63
CA LYS A 126 3.84 -27.77 -1.01
C LYS A 126 3.62 -26.70 0.07
N VAL A 127 2.47 -26.02 0.06
CA VAL A 127 2.09 -25.09 1.13
C VAL A 127 1.50 -25.90 2.29
N ARG A 128 2.05 -25.69 3.49
CA ARG A 128 1.56 -26.35 4.72
C ARG A 128 0.09 -25.98 5.00
N ILE A 129 -0.66 -26.87 5.64
CA ILE A 129 -2.09 -26.67 5.92
C ILE A 129 -2.35 -25.47 6.82
N GLU A 130 -1.42 -25.09 7.67
CA GLU A 130 -1.52 -23.94 8.56
C GLU A 130 -1.01 -22.64 7.94
N SER A 131 -0.74 -22.63 6.63
CA SER A 131 -0.06 -21.53 5.94
C SER A 131 -0.82 -21.03 4.71
N VAL A 132 -0.52 -19.79 4.35
CA VAL A 132 -0.87 -19.15 3.08
C VAL A 132 0.39 -18.52 2.50
N ALA A 133 0.69 -18.83 1.24
CA ALA A 133 1.84 -18.25 0.56
C ALA A 133 1.38 -17.16 -0.42
N ILE A 134 1.94 -15.96 -0.32
CA ILE A 134 1.62 -14.83 -1.19
C ILE A 134 2.93 -14.28 -1.76
N GLY A 135 2.95 -14.05 -3.08
CA GLY A 135 4.04 -13.36 -3.76
C GLY A 135 4.16 -11.90 -3.37
N ASP A 136 5.37 -11.35 -3.43
CA ASP A 136 5.65 -9.98 -3.00
C ASP A 136 4.89 -8.94 -3.82
N GLY A 137 4.77 -9.12 -5.13
CA GLY A 137 3.99 -8.24 -5.98
C GLY A 137 2.55 -8.12 -5.49
N LEU A 138 1.89 -9.25 -5.24
CA LEU A 138 0.52 -9.26 -4.75
C LEU A 138 0.43 -8.72 -3.31
N ALA A 139 1.32 -9.16 -2.42
CA ALA A 139 1.33 -8.72 -1.02
C ALA A 139 1.51 -7.20 -0.92
N ILE A 140 2.53 -6.64 -1.58
CA ILE A 140 2.77 -5.20 -1.60
C ILE A 140 1.63 -4.47 -2.30
N SER A 141 1.09 -4.99 -3.41
CA SER A 141 -0.06 -4.34 -4.06
C SER A 141 -1.26 -4.21 -3.12
N MET A 142 -1.44 -5.11 -2.14
CA MET A 142 -2.49 -5.02 -1.12
C MET A 142 -2.13 -4.09 0.07
N GLY A 143 -0.86 -3.71 0.20
CA GLY A 143 -0.31 -3.05 1.40
C GLY A 143 -0.03 -4.04 2.53
N ASN A 144 0.17 -5.32 2.19
CA ASN A 144 0.54 -6.38 3.11
C ASN A 144 2.07 -6.47 3.23
N TYR A 145 2.61 -5.86 4.29
CA TYR A 145 4.04 -5.87 4.61
C TYR A 145 4.38 -6.79 5.79
N LEU A 146 3.62 -7.87 5.96
CA LEU A 146 3.92 -8.86 6.98
C LEU A 146 5.27 -9.52 6.70
N ILE A 147 5.97 -9.88 7.77
CA ILE A 147 7.18 -10.70 7.71
C ILE A 147 6.76 -12.18 7.68
N GLY A 148 7.54 -13.02 7.00
CA GLY A 148 7.31 -14.47 6.98
C GLY A 148 7.16 -15.05 8.39
N GLY A 149 6.17 -15.91 8.57
CA GLY A 149 5.82 -16.54 9.86
C GLY A 149 4.76 -15.79 10.67
N GLU A 150 4.49 -14.52 10.38
CA GLU A 150 3.41 -13.77 11.02
C GLU A 150 2.03 -14.34 10.67
N LEU A 151 1.04 -14.09 11.52
CA LEU A 151 -0.32 -14.60 11.32
C LEU A 151 -1.15 -13.66 10.45
N LEU A 152 -1.82 -14.25 9.46
CA LEU A 152 -2.77 -13.62 8.55
C LEU A 152 -4.10 -14.40 8.62
N THR A 153 -5.21 -13.68 8.67
CA THR A 153 -6.53 -14.31 8.68
C THR A 153 -7.14 -14.30 7.28
N LEU A 154 -7.66 -15.44 6.85
CA LEU A 154 -8.46 -15.55 5.63
C LEU A 154 -9.92 -15.78 6.01
N LYS A 155 -10.83 -15.05 5.38
CA LYS A 155 -12.27 -15.16 5.62
C LYS A 155 -13.03 -15.29 4.31
N HIS A 156 -13.90 -16.28 4.21
CA HIS A 156 -14.87 -16.40 3.12
C HIS A 156 -16.19 -16.90 3.69
N SER A 157 -17.28 -16.19 3.41
CA SER A 157 -18.58 -16.40 4.07
C SER A 157 -18.42 -16.39 5.61
N THR A 158 -18.92 -17.42 6.30
CA THR A 158 -18.82 -17.61 7.76
C THR A 158 -17.49 -18.23 8.19
N THR A 159 -16.73 -18.84 7.27
CA THR A 159 -15.47 -19.51 7.59
C THR A 159 -14.34 -18.50 7.77
N ARG A 160 -13.57 -18.66 8.85
CA ARG A 160 -12.39 -17.86 9.17
C ARG A 160 -11.22 -18.78 9.54
N LEU A 161 -10.12 -18.69 8.80
CA LEU A 161 -8.89 -19.44 9.07
C LEU A 161 -7.75 -18.49 9.41
N ARG A 162 -7.07 -18.73 10.54
CA ARG A 162 -5.87 -17.97 10.92
C ARG A 162 -4.64 -18.79 10.51
N LEU A 163 -3.89 -18.30 9.53
CA LEU A 163 -2.80 -19.02 8.87
C LEU A 163 -1.48 -18.25 9.02
N ARG A 164 -0.35 -18.96 8.93
CA ARG A 164 0.98 -18.34 8.86
C ARG A 164 1.24 -17.82 7.45
N TYR A 165 1.71 -16.59 7.38
CA TYR A 165 2.12 -15.95 6.15
C TYR A 165 3.45 -16.52 5.69
N VAL A 166 3.49 -17.02 4.45
CA VAL A 166 4.71 -17.43 3.78
C VAL A 166 4.97 -16.46 2.63
N ARG A 167 6.08 -15.74 2.71
CA ARG A 167 6.50 -14.81 1.67
C ARG A 167 7.12 -15.60 0.52
N ILE A 168 6.65 -15.38 -0.71
CA ILE A 168 7.32 -15.88 -1.92
C ILE A 168 8.09 -14.69 -2.50
N GLY A 169 9.40 -14.68 -2.29
CA GLY A 169 10.27 -13.57 -2.67
C GLY A 169 10.38 -13.43 -4.19
N ASP A 170 9.91 -12.31 -4.72
CA ASP A 170 10.03 -11.79 -6.10
C ASP A 170 8.92 -10.74 -6.31
N LEU A 171 9.31 -9.50 -6.67
CA LEU A 171 8.39 -8.38 -6.87
C LEU A 171 7.39 -8.62 -8.01
N PHE A 172 7.71 -9.48 -8.98
CA PHE A 172 6.82 -9.83 -10.07
C PHE A 172 5.93 -11.04 -9.76
N ASN A 173 6.14 -11.67 -8.61
CA ASN A 173 5.32 -12.79 -8.18
C ASN A 173 3.99 -12.30 -7.59
N ASN A 174 2.90 -12.63 -8.28
CA ASN A 174 1.53 -12.29 -7.88
C ASN A 174 0.73 -13.50 -7.39
N ASP A 175 1.41 -14.58 -7.01
CA ASP A 175 0.73 -15.81 -6.62
C ASP A 175 0.04 -15.69 -5.27
N PHE A 176 -1.10 -16.36 -5.17
CA PHE A 176 -1.78 -16.62 -3.91
C PHE A 176 -2.02 -18.12 -3.79
N ARG A 177 -1.19 -18.80 -2.99
CA ARG A 177 -1.16 -20.25 -2.90
C ARG A 177 -1.70 -20.73 -1.55
N LEU A 178 -2.62 -21.69 -1.62
CA LEU A 178 -3.20 -22.35 -0.46
C LEU A 178 -3.06 -23.86 -0.57
N ASN A 179 -2.99 -24.51 0.59
CA ASN A 179 -3.16 -25.95 0.67
C ASN A 179 -4.57 -26.35 0.18
N PRO A 180 -4.74 -27.44 -0.59
CA PRO A 180 -6.05 -27.91 -1.06
C PRO A 180 -7.10 -28.09 0.05
N LEU A 181 -6.68 -28.43 1.28
CA LEU A 181 -7.58 -28.57 2.42
C LEU A 181 -8.11 -27.21 2.91
N ASN A 182 -7.29 -26.16 2.88
CA ASN A 182 -7.75 -24.81 3.23
C ASN A 182 -8.69 -24.23 2.19
N ILE A 183 -8.43 -24.49 0.91
CA ILE A 183 -9.32 -24.09 -0.19
C ILE A 183 -10.71 -24.70 0.05
N ARG A 184 -10.77 -26.01 0.32
CA ARG A 184 -12.03 -26.70 0.65
C ARG A 184 -12.69 -26.16 1.91
N ARG A 185 -11.94 -25.96 3.00
CA ARG A 185 -12.46 -25.41 4.27
C ARG A 185 -13.07 -24.02 4.09
N LEU A 186 -12.43 -23.16 3.31
CA LEU A 186 -12.93 -21.82 2.99
C LEU A 186 -14.09 -21.84 1.98
N GLY A 187 -14.42 -22.97 1.36
CA GLY A 187 -15.41 -23.03 0.28
C GLY A 187 -14.97 -22.26 -0.97
N LEU A 188 -13.67 -22.25 -1.24
CA LEU A 188 -13.08 -21.63 -2.43
C LEU A 188 -12.82 -22.69 -3.50
N ASN A 189 -12.65 -22.23 -4.75
CA ASN A 189 -12.28 -23.06 -5.90
C ASN A 189 -10.89 -22.64 -6.38
N ALA A 190 -10.01 -23.62 -6.57
CA ALA A 190 -8.69 -23.38 -7.15
C ALA A 190 -8.83 -22.92 -8.62
N GLY A 191 -7.91 -22.05 -9.06
CA GLY A 191 -7.91 -21.46 -10.40
C GLY A 191 -8.93 -20.34 -10.60
N LYS A 192 -9.87 -20.13 -9.66
CA LYS A 192 -10.84 -19.03 -9.74
C LYS A 192 -10.22 -17.72 -9.26
N THR A 193 -10.57 -16.65 -9.98
CA THR A 193 -10.29 -15.28 -9.55
C THR A 193 -11.34 -14.81 -8.55
N TYR A 194 -10.90 -14.27 -7.43
CA TYR A 194 -11.73 -13.69 -6.39
C TYR A 194 -11.37 -12.23 -6.18
N LYS A 195 -12.39 -11.40 -5.95
CA LYS A 195 -12.18 -10.06 -5.41
C LYS A 195 -11.98 -10.19 -3.90
N VAL A 196 -10.86 -9.68 -3.38
CA VAL A 196 -10.53 -9.76 -1.95
C VAL A 196 -10.31 -8.38 -1.36
N ALA A 197 -10.70 -8.20 -0.10
CA ALA A 197 -10.43 -7.01 0.70
C ALA A 197 -9.42 -7.36 1.79
N TYR A 198 -8.24 -6.76 1.74
CA TYR A 198 -7.22 -6.87 2.80
C TYR A 198 -7.30 -5.69 3.76
N ASN A 199 -7.46 -5.96 5.05
CA ASN A 199 -7.45 -4.97 6.12
C ASN A 199 -6.10 -4.98 6.85
N GLN A 200 -5.31 -3.92 6.68
CA GLN A 200 -3.98 -3.76 7.28
C GLN A 200 -3.99 -3.67 8.82
N CYS A 201 -5.12 -3.26 9.41
CA CYS A 201 -5.22 -3.15 10.87
C CYS A 201 -5.50 -4.51 11.51
N THR A 202 -6.35 -5.32 10.89
CA THR A 202 -6.77 -6.62 11.44
C THR A 202 -5.97 -7.80 10.87
N ARG A 203 -5.14 -7.55 9.85
CA ARG A 203 -4.40 -8.58 9.10
C ARG A 203 -5.35 -9.66 8.58
N GLU A 204 -6.43 -9.22 7.96
CA GLU A 204 -7.49 -10.11 7.45
C GLU A 204 -7.72 -9.86 5.96
N ILE A 205 -7.68 -10.93 5.18
CA ILE A 205 -8.14 -10.97 3.79
C ILE A 205 -9.54 -11.58 3.78
N THR A 206 -10.52 -10.79 3.36
CA THR A 206 -11.89 -11.24 3.13
C THR A 206 -12.13 -11.45 1.64
N PHE A 207 -12.49 -12.67 1.26
CA PHE A 207 -12.98 -12.99 -0.08
C PHE A 207 -14.41 -12.46 -0.20
N LEU A 208 -14.61 -11.53 -1.14
CA LEU A 208 -15.90 -10.90 -1.40
C LEU A 208 -16.72 -11.81 -2.31
N THR A 209 -18.00 -11.97 -1.97
CA THR A 209 -19.00 -12.69 -2.78
C THR A 209 -19.39 -11.90 -4.01
#